data_AF-A0A7V8YEL0-F1
#
_entry.id   AF-A0A7V8YEL0-F1
#
_cell.length_a   1.000
_cell.length_b   1.000
_cell.length_c   1.000
_cell.angle_alpha   90.00
_cell.angle_beta   90.00
_cell.angle_gamma   90.00
#
_symmetry.space_group_name_H-M   'P 1'
#
loop_
_entity.id
_entity.type
_entity.pdbx_description
1 polymer ?
#
loop_
_entity_poly.entity_id
_entity_poly.type
_entity_poly.pdbx_seq_one_letter_code
_entity_poly.pdbx_strand_id
1 'polypeptide(L)'
;MNYCTTPVLVGLDHPLPSDPSIAYNGTPPAIGCNHLVCSNCGAVVRHADSRSITSNHAPPEAELQKLYDAKDPAGSPLLDSAPLHRKSRAYFCRCDWNAVDLGGTLYVGSSDQPWRCAGHGPTAPGAHDTQVAAAREATDALVAAAVPIFVPDTGAKIQLRYAGNVNPAFSTASELRDNLLASYPDAAHFRGPLVGRNREDTAPAWGWVRDFLLMRSDWRPALGIALQHAATNGGELAQTALVELLAHFKESFALLPWTAPMAELWPDRRTVSVAATGWGGPDYRLDAVIRDQKKHVVDVGAGKARAFLSGYGVDGKPIDGPLTNEVELRALLGASARAGQSPGGDKGPWSWLAIKFLFGDAWLRPAFVRIVETIDGTDQAMTFALLDWFFEESDLWQFSKLLEKWVADPPPWWATPSNTKPTGWKRTIRSSFWPGVKTLGDLATEALRRAKWQVVTPPVIDLPQLYG
;
A
#
# COMPACT_ATOMS: atom_id res chain seq x y z
N MET A 1 -28.28 16.35 -12.52
CA MET A 1 -27.19 15.35 -12.45
C MET A 1 -26.46 15.23 -13.79
N ASN A 2 -25.28 15.80 -13.90
CA ASN A 2 -24.47 15.71 -15.12
C ASN A 2 -23.97 14.25 -15.38
N TYR A 3 -23.70 13.86 -16.63
CA TYR A 3 -23.37 12.51 -17.06
C TYR A 3 -22.15 12.40 -18.00
N CYS A 4 -21.31 11.37 -17.86
CA CYS A 4 -20.04 11.21 -18.61
C CYS A 4 -20.12 10.20 -19.76
N THR A 5 -19.45 10.40 -20.90
CA THR A 5 -19.44 9.40 -22.00
C THR A 5 -18.49 8.21 -21.80
N THR A 6 -17.54 8.24 -20.85
CA THR A 6 -16.70 7.08 -20.45
C THR A 6 -16.34 7.13 -18.94
N PRO A 7 -15.89 6.03 -18.28
CA PRO A 7 -15.97 5.89 -16.81
C PRO A 7 -14.86 6.53 -15.96
N VAL A 8 -14.11 7.51 -16.47
CA VAL A 8 -12.92 8.05 -15.77
C VAL A 8 -12.88 9.57 -15.82
N LEU A 9 -12.93 10.26 -14.69
CA LEU A 9 -12.69 11.71 -14.63
C LEU A 9 -11.19 12.00 -14.54
N VAL A 10 -10.76 13.00 -15.32
CA VAL A 10 -9.37 13.49 -15.33
C VAL A 10 -9.17 14.47 -14.20
N GLY A 11 -8.16 14.24 -13.34
CA GLY A 11 -7.79 15.16 -12.26
C GLY A 11 -7.23 16.50 -12.75
N LEU A 12 -6.93 17.41 -11.82
CA LEU A 12 -6.31 18.71 -12.16
C LEU A 12 -4.85 18.59 -12.64
N ASP A 13 -4.22 17.44 -12.45
CA ASP A 13 -2.82 17.19 -12.85
C ASP A 13 -2.63 17.13 -14.37
N HIS A 14 -3.73 17.07 -15.13
CA HIS A 14 -3.73 17.08 -16.58
C HIS A 14 -4.63 18.22 -17.11
N PRO A 15 -4.15 19.02 -18.08
CA PRO A 15 -4.96 20.07 -18.68
C PRO A 15 -6.14 19.44 -19.42
N LEU A 16 -7.27 20.15 -19.43
CA LEU A 16 -8.41 19.81 -20.27
C LEU A 16 -8.47 20.73 -21.49
N PRO A 17 -9.00 20.26 -22.62
CA PRO A 17 -9.33 21.14 -23.73
C PRO A 17 -10.36 22.18 -23.28
N SER A 18 -10.20 23.42 -23.76
CA SER A 18 -11.16 24.50 -23.53
C SER A 18 -12.50 24.22 -24.22
N ASP A 19 -12.49 23.40 -25.27
CA ASP A 19 -13.69 22.83 -25.87
C ASP A 19 -14.18 21.64 -25.02
N PRO A 20 -15.35 21.75 -24.37
CA PRO A 20 -15.83 20.74 -23.46
C PRO A 20 -16.36 19.47 -24.17
N SER A 21 -16.40 19.45 -25.51
CA SER A 21 -16.81 18.29 -26.32
C SER A 21 -15.66 17.31 -26.64
N ILE A 22 -14.40 17.70 -26.41
CA ILE A 22 -13.22 16.88 -26.72
C ILE A 22 -12.92 15.89 -25.58
N ALA A 23 -12.70 14.61 -25.93
CA ALA A 23 -12.32 13.55 -25.01
C ALA A 23 -10.93 12.97 -25.36
N TYR A 24 -10.15 12.56 -24.35
CA TYR A 24 -8.87 11.85 -24.54
C TYR A 24 -9.12 10.36 -24.83
N ASN A 25 -9.79 10.05 -25.93
CA ASN A 25 -9.96 8.67 -26.40
C ASN A 25 -8.79 8.29 -27.33
N GLY A 26 -8.08 7.19 -27.03
CA GLY A 26 -7.33 6.45 -28.05
C GLY A 26 -5.83 6.75 -28.26
N THR A 27 -5.15 7.48 -27.38
CA THR A 27 -3.67 7.58 -27.44
C THR A 27 -3.05 7.25 -26.08
N PRO A 28 -2.15 6.26 -25.98
CA PRO A 28 -1.45 5.97 -24.74
C PRO A 28 -0.52 7.14 -24.31
N PRO A 29 -0.47 7.50 -23.02
CA PRO A 29 -1.31 6.99 -21.94
C PRO A 29 -2.74 7.55 -22.02
N ALA A 30 -3.74 6.69 -21.88
CA ALA A 30 -5.14 7.13 -21.77
C ALA A 30 -5.33 7.82 -20.39
N ILE A 31 -5.60 9.12 -20.41
CA ILE A 31 -5.62 9.97 -19.20
C ILE A 31 -7.01 9.96 -18.52
N GLY A 32 -8.09 9.75 -19.29
CA GLY A 32 -9.49 9.73 -18.83
C GLY A 32 -10.43 10.52 -19.77
N CYS A 33 -11.71 10.69 -19.39
CA CYS A 33 -12.72 11.45 -20.14
C CYS A 33 -13.40 12.49 -19.25
N ASN A 34 -13.44 13.74 -19.72
CA ASN A 34 -14.11 14.82 -19.01
C ASN A 34 -15.29 15.41 -19.80
N HIS A 35 -15.81 14.65 -20.77
CA HIS A 35 -17.00 15.04 -21.52
C HIS A 35 -18.25 14.73 -20.69
N LEU A 36 -18.74 15.75 -19.97
CA LEU A 36 -19.91 15.68 -19.11
C LEU A 36 -21.09 16.39 -19.78
N VAL A 37 -22.31 15.90 -19.58
CA VAL A 37 -23.54 16.44 -20.18
C VAL A 37 -24.64 16.50 -19.12
N CYS A 38 -25.41 17.57 -19.08
CA CYS A 38 -26.39 17.81 -18.02
C CYS A 38 -27.63 16.90 -18.17
N SER A 39 -28.01 16.11 -17.14
CA SER A 39 -29.21 15.24 -17.24
C SER A 39 -30.50 15.99 -17.51
N ASN A 40 -30.58 17.25 -17.07
CA ASN A 40 -31.82 18.00 -17.12
C ASN A 40 -32.07 18.58 -18.52
N CYS A 41 -31.02 19.03 -19.21
CA CYS A 41 -31.15 19.76 -20.48
C CYS A 41 -30.31 19.21 -21.64
N GLY A 42 -29.49 18.17 -21.42
CA GLY A 42 -28.65 17.56 -22.44
C GLY A 42 -27.49 18.45 -22.92
N ALA A 43 -27.25 19.60 -22.27
CA ALA A 43 -26.15 20.50 -22.63
C ALA A 43 -24.80 19.97 -22.12
N VAL A 44 -23.74 20.14 -22.92
CA VAL A 44 -22.37 19.83 -22.50
C VAL A 44 -22.00 20.72 -21.31
N VAL A 45 -21.49 20.11 -20.25
CA VAL A 45 -21.14 20.75 -18.99
C VAL A 45 -19.79 21.42 -19.13
N ARG A 46 -19.72 22.67 -18.71
CA ARG A 46 -18.49 23.46 -18.69
C ARG A 46 -17.78 23.27 -17.36
N HIS A 47 -16.49 23.59 -17.33
CA HIS A 47 -15.69 23.46 -16.12
C HIS A 47 -14.81 24.69 -15.88
N ALA A 48 -14.37 24.85 -14.63
CA ALA A 48 -13.36 25.82 -14.22
C ALA A 48 -12.43 25.17 -13.18
N ASP A 49 -11.12 25.28 -13.45
CA ASP A 49 -10.08 24.62 -12.66
C ASP A 49 -9.70 25.45 -11.43
N SER A 50 -9.37 24.77 -10.34
CA SER A 50 -9.02 25.39 -9.07
C SER A 50 -10.09 26.39 -8.60
N ARG A 51 -11.36 25.99 -8.74
CA ARG A 51 -12.54 26.79 -8.40
C ARG A 51 -13.62 25.94 -7.72
N SER A 52 -14.48 26.60 -6.94
CA SER A 52 -15.76 26.07 -6.44
C SER A 52 -16.84 27.15 -6.55
N ILE A 53 -18.11 26.83 -6.40
CA ILE A 53 -19.14 27.88 -6.25
C ILE A 53 -19.02 28.52 -4.85
N THR A 54 -19.13 29.84 -4.80
CA THR A 54 -18.96 30.68 -3.60
C THR A 54 -19.99 30.43 -2.49
N SER A 55 -21.07 29.70 -2.77
CA SER A 55 -22.19 29.44 -1.88
C SER A 55 -22.51 27.95 -1.78
N ASN A 56 -22.91 27.50 -0.59
CA ASN A 56 -23.43 26.16 -0.35
C ASN A 56 -24.85 25.96 -0.91
N HIS A 57 -25.49 27.03 -1.38
CA HIS A 57 -26.78 26.98 -2.05
C HIS A 57 -26.61 27.20 -3.55
N ALA A 58 -27.44 26.51 -4.34
CA ALA A 58 -27.40 26.68 -5.78
C ALA A 58 -27.73 28.13 -6.17
N PRO A 59 -26.91 28.76 -7.05
CA PRO A 59 -27.25 30.06 -7.59
C PRO A 59 -28.59 29.97 -8.34
N PRO A 60 -29.36 31.08 -8.41
CA PRO A 60 -30.54 31.15 -9.26
C PRO A 60 -30.21 30.72 -10.71
N GLU A 61 -31.17 30.08 -11.39
CA GLU A 61 -30.99 29.57 -12.76
C GLU A 61 -30.46 30.65 -13.72
N ALA A 62 -30.94 31.90 -13.59
CA ALA A 62 -30.46 33.03 -14.39
C ALA A 62 -28.97 33.36 -14.18
N GLU A 63 -28.42 33.10 -12.99
CA GLU A 63 -27.00 33.28 -12.68
C GLU A 63 -26.15 32.12 -13.21
N LEU A 64 -26.65 30.89 -13.10
CA LEU A 64 -26.02 29.72 -13.74
C LEU A 64 -26.00 29.85 -15.27
N GLN A 65 -27.07 30.38 -15.87
CA GLN A 65 -27.12 30.69 -17.29
C GLN A 65 -26.03 31.69 -17.69
N LYS A 66 -25.87 32.79 -16.93
CA LYS A 66 -24.81 33.79 -17.16
C LYS A 66 -23.41 33.17 -17.03
N LEU A 67 -23.20 32.32 -16.02
CA LEU A 67 -21.94 31.59 -15.85
C LEU A 67 -21.67 30.65 -17.04
N TYR A 68 -22.69 29.93 -17.48
CA TYR A 68 -22.60 28.97 -18.57
C TYR A 68 -22.34 29.64 -19.93
N ASP A 69 -22.90 30.82 -20.18
CA ASP A 69 -22.70 31.53 -21.46
C ASP A 69 -21.46 32.44 -21.45
N ALA A 70 -20.82 32.65 -20.29
CA ALA A 70 -19.64 33.51 -20.17
C ALA A 70 -18.47 33.00 -21.03
N LYS A 71 -17.82 33.89 -21.79
CA LYS A 71 -16.63 33.53 -22.57
C LYS A 71 -15.50 33.03 -21.68
N ASP A 72 -15.29 33.68 -20.53
CA ASP A 72 -14.36 33.26 -19.48
C ASP A 72 -15.14 33.01 -18.18
N PRO A 73 -15.56 31.76 -17.91
CA PRO A 73 -16.31 31.44 -16.71
C PRO A 73 -15.44 31.47 -15.44
N ALA A 74 -14.11 31.29 -15.55
CA ALA A 74 -13.21 31.21 -14.40
C ALA A 74 -13.03 32.56 -13.67
N GLY A 75 -13.32 33.66 -14.37
CA GLY A 75 -13.40 35.02 -13.81
C GLY A 75 -14.77 35.40 -13.24
N SER A 76 -15.74 34.49 -13.24
CA SER A 76 -17.07 34.76 -12.70
C SER A 76 -17.03 34.98 -11.18
N PRO A 77 -17.75 35.99 -10.64
CA PRO A 77 -17.86 36.19 -9.19
C PRO A 77 -18.63 35.07 -8.47
N LEU A 78 -19.26 34.16 -9.22
CA LEU A 78 -19.91 32.96 -8.68
C LEU A 78 -18.92 31.86 -8.32
N LEU A 79 -17.65 31.97 -8.76
CA LEU A 79 -16.61 30.99 -8.51
C LEU A 79 -15.57 31.51 -7.51
N ASP A 80 -15.35 30.77 -6.43
CA ASP A 80 -14.31 31.01 -5.42
C ASP A 80 -13.00 30.33 -5.81
N SER A 81 -11.87 30.94 -5.45
CA SER A 81 -10.51 30.44 -5.64
C SER A 81 -9.74 30.24 -4.32
N ALA A 82 -10.43 30.10 -3.18
CA ALA A 82 -9.82 29.85 -1.88
C ALA A 82 -8.80 28.68 -1.90
N PRO A 83 -7.79 28.66 -0.99
CA PRO A 83 -6.72 27.66 -1.00
C PRO A 83 -7.20 26.20 -1.02
N LEU A 84 -8.34 25.91 -0.39
CA LEU A 84 -8.94 24.57 -0.36
C LEU A 84 -9.45 24.11 -1.74
N HIS A 85 -9.70 25.04 -2.67
CA HIS A 85 -10.16 24.74 -4.03
C HIS A 85 -9.02 24.50 -5.00
N ARG A 86 -7.75 24.61 -4.59
CA ARG A 86 -6.59 24.35 -5.47
C ARG A 86 -6.59 22.94 -6.06
N LYS A 87 -7.26 21.99 -5.40
CA LYS A 87 -7.43 20.60 -5.82
C LYS A 87 -8.81 20.30 -6.43
N SER A 88 -9.69 21.31 -6.51
CA SER A 88 -11.07 21.15 -6.96
C SER A 88 -11.33 21.68 -8.36
N ARG A 89 -12.23 21.02 -9.09
CA ARG A 89 -12.77 21.48 -10.38
C ARG A 89 -14.26 21.75 -10.23
N ALA A 90 -14.69 22.96 -10.57
CA ALA A 90 -16.10 23.31 -10.66
C ALA A 90 -16.64 22.87 -12.01
N TYR A 91 -17.80 22.24 -12.02
CA TYR A 91 -18.52 21.81 -13.21
C TYR A 91 -19.92 22.41 -13.18
N PHE A 92 -20.39 22.92 -14.31
CA PHE A 92 -21.68 23.63 -14.36
C PHE A 92 -22.36 23.52 -15.71
N CYS A 93 -23.69 23.36 -15.67
CA CYS A 93 -24.60 23.60 -16.78
C CYS A 93 -25.55 24.76 -16.41
N ARG A 94 -26.48 25.06 -17.31
CA ARG A 94 -27.56 26.03 -17.08
C ARG A 94 -28.48 25.63 -15.93
N CYS A 95 -28.58 24.34 -15.64
CA CYS A 95 -29.57 23.76 -14.72
C CYS A 95 -28.99 23.29 -13.39
N ASP A 96 -27.68 23.10 -13.29
CA ASP A 96 -27.05 22.40 -12.17
C ASP A 96 -25.55 22.72 -12.12
N TRP A 97 -24.95 22.58 -10.94
CA TRP A 97 -23.53 22.76 -10.74
C TRP A 97 -23.03 21.81 -9.65
N ASN A 98 -21.74 21.51 -9.68
CA ASN A 98 -21.09 20.76 -8.63
C ASN A 98 -19.59 21.08 -8.63
N ALA A 99 -18.95 21.00 -7.46
CA ALA A 99 -17.51 21.05 -7.33
C ALA A 99 -17.00 19.68 -6.85
N VAL A 100 -15.95 19.17 -7.50
CA VAL A 100 -15.35 17.88 -7.14
C VAL A 100 -13.91 18.12 -6.73
N ASP A 101 -13.53 17.62 -5.56
CA ASP A 101 -12.13 17.54 -5.15
C ASP A 101 -11.47 16.35 -5.87
N LEU A 102 -10.53 16.63 -6.77
CA LEU A 102 -9.93 15.66 -7.67
C LEU A 102 -8.43 15.54 -7.36
N GLY A 103 -8.09 14.68 -6.42
CA GLY A 103 -6.72 14.17 -6.28
C GLY A 103 -6.49 12.99 -7.23
N GLY A 104 -5.71 13.19 -8.30
CA GLY A 104 -5.41 12.15 -9.29
C GLY A 104 -6.58 11.78 -10.22
N THR A 105 -6.51 10.58 -10.83
CA THR A 105 -7.54 10.04 -11.71
C THR A 105 -8.65 9.38 -10.89
N LEU A 106 -9.90 9.82 -11.04
CA LEU A 106 -11.03 9.32 -10.25
C LEU A 106 -11.91 8.41 -11.12
N TYR A 107 -12.04 7.15 -10.72
CA TYR A 107 -12.93 6.19 -11.36
C TYR A 107 -14.36 6.39 -10.83
N VAL A 108 -15.28 6.88 -11.66
CA VAL A 108 -16.64 7.20 -11.25
C VAL A 108 -17.53 5.96 -11.43
N GLY A 109 -17.27 4.95 -10.61
CA GLY A 109 -18.02 3.69 -10.56
C GLY A 109 -18.56 3.32 -9.18
N SER A 110 -18.21 4.07 -8.12
CA SER A 110 -18.74 3.83 -6.77
C SER A 110 -20.10 4.53 -6.57
N SER A 111 -21.02 3.82 -5.92
CA SER A 111 -22.47 4.06 -5.87
C SER A 111 -22.96 5.34 -5.20
N ASP A 112 -22.06 6.20 -4.70
CA ASP A 112 -22.41 7.25 -3.74
C ASP A 112 -22.21 8.69 -4.28
N GLN A 113 -21.82 8.84 -5.55
CA GLN A 113 -21.68 10.14 -6.20
C GLN A 113 -22.98 10.57 -6.90
N PRO A 114 -23.40 11.85 -6.84
CA PRO A 114 -24.64 12.34 -7.47
C PRO A 114 -24.58 12.42 -9.02
N TRP A 115 -23.70 11.65 -9.68
CA TRP A 115 -23.41 11.74 -11.12
C TRP A 115 -23.26 10.33 -11.68
N ARG A 116 -23.62 10.12 -12.94
CA ARG A 116 -23.61 8.79 -13.59
C ARG A 116 -23.00 8.85 -14.98
N CYS A 117 -22.36 7.78 -15.45
CA CYS A 117 -21.89 7.73 -16.84
C CYS A 117 -23.05 7.43 -17.81
N ALA A 118 -23.15 8.15 -18.93
CA ALA A 118 -24.05 7.82 -20.04
C ALA A 118 -23.57 6.59 -20.82
N GLY A 119 -24.54 5.85 -21.37
CA GLY A 119 -24.33 4.55 -22.03
C GLY A 119 -24.61 3.36 -21.09
N HIS A 120 -24.59 3.59 -19.78
CA HIS A 120 -25.11 2.67 -18.80
C HIS A 120 -26.53 3.12 -18.45
N GLY A 121 -27.53 2.41 -19.00
CA GLY A 121 -28.92 2.61 -18.58
C GLY A 121 -29.07 2.40 -17.06
N PRO A 122 -30.21 2.80 -16.46
CA PRO A 122 -30.51 2.40 -15.09
C PRO A 122 -30.32 0.89 -15.01
N THR A 123 -29.41 0.43 -14.15
CA THR A 123 -29.17 -0.99 -13.95
C THR A 123 -30.51 -1.58 -13.54
N ALA A 124 -31.13 -2.33 -14.45
CA ALA A 124 -32.18 -3.26 -14.06
C ALA A 124 -31.60 -4.11 -12.92
N PRO A 125 -32.36 -4.38 -11.85
CA PRO A 125 -31.89 -5.23 -10.77
C PRO A 125 -31.37 -6.55 -11.38
N GLY A 126 -30.07 -6.84 -11.23
CA GLY A 126 -29.39 -8.02 -11.80
C GLY A 126 -28.60 -7.82 -13.10
N ALA A 127 -28.67 -6.66 -13.78
CA ALA A 127 -27.85 -6.39 -14.99
C ALA A 127 -26.36 -6.15 -14.67
N HIS A 128 -26.08 -5.67 -13.46
CA HIS A 128 -24.71 -5.56 -12.94
C HIS A 128 -24.07 -6.95 -12.83
N ASP A 129 -24.82 -7.97 -12.43
CA ASP A 129 -24.31 -9.33 -12.26
C ASP A 129 -24.02 -10.01 -13.60
N THR A 130 -24.78 -9.69 -14.66
CA THR A 130 -24.57 -10.24 -16.01
C THR A 130 -23.45 -9.53 -16.75
N GLN A 131 -23.30 -8.21 -16.63
CA GLN A 131 -22.17 -7.47 -17.20
C GLN A 131 -20.87 -7.73 -16.43
N VAL A 132 -20.93 -7.86 -15.10
CA VAL A 132 -19.81 -8.36 -14.30
C VAL A 132 -19.53 -9.81 -14.65
N ALA A 133 -20.52 -10.68 -14.83
CA ALA A 133 -20.27 -12.06 -15.27
C ALA A 133 -19.64 -12.12 -16.66
N ALA A 134 -20.06 -11.31 -17.63
CA ALA A 134 -19.47 -11.29 -18.97
C ALA A 134 -18.07 -10.63 -19.01
N ALA A 135 -17.86 -9.54 -18.26
CA ALA A 135 -16.53 -8.94 -18.11
C ALA A 135 -15.59 -9.87 -17.31
N ARG A 136 -16.14 -10.62 -16.36
CA ARG A 136 -15.44 -11.63 -15.58
C ARG A 136 -15.21 -12.90 -16.37
N GLU A 137 -16.10 -13.31 -17.26
CA GLU A 137 -15.89 -14.43 -18.18
C GLU A 137 -14.87 -14.05 -19.26
N ALA A 138 -14.86 -12.80 -19.73
CA ALA A 138 -13.80 -12.27 -20.59
C ALA A 138 -12.46 -12.11 -19.86
N THR A 139 -12.47 -11.71 -18.58
CA THR A 139 -11.27 -11.63 -17.72
C THR A 139 -10.77 -13.02 -17.33
N ASP A 140 -11.67 -13.96 -17.02
CA ASP A 140 -11.39 -15.35 -16.68
C ASP A 140 -10.95 -16.10 -17.94
N ALA A 141 -11.46 -15.77 -19.13
CA ALA A 141 -10.94 -16.26 -20.40
C ALA A 141 -9.58 -15.64 -20.75
N LEU A 142 -9.33 -14.37 -20.41
CA LEU A 142 -8.00 -13.74 -20.50
C LEU A 142 -7.00 -14.34 -19.51
N VAL A 143 -7.43 -14.66 -18.29
CA VAL A 143 -6.63 -15.30 -17.23
C VAL A 143 -6.41 -16.78 -17.54
N ALA A 144 -7.42 -17.48 -18.08
CA ALA A 144 -7.31 -18.87 -18.53
C ALA A 144 -6.49 -18.99 -19.84
N ALA A 145 -6.55 -17.98 -20.72
CA ALA A 145 -5.65 -17.87 -21.87
C ALA A 145 -4.24 -17.39 -21.49
N ALA A 146 -4.07 -16.83 -20.29
CA ALA A 146 -2.81 -16.33 -19.76
C ALA A 146 -2.34 -17.08 -18.50
N VAL A 147 -2.23 -18.41 -18.55
CA VAL A 147 -1.16 -19.10 -17.80
C VAL A 147 -0.67 -20.36 -18.54
N PRO A 148 0.29 -20.24 -19.47
CA PRO A 148 1.65 -20.62 -19.16
C PRO A 148 2.21 -19.56 -18.21
N ILE A 149 2.85 -19.99 -17.12
CA ILE A 149 3.64 -19.10 -16.29
C ILE A 149 4.60 -18.35 -17.23
N PHE A 150 4.33 -17.07 -17.50
CA PHE A 150 5.28 -16.24 -18.22
C PHE A 150 6.36 -15.88 -17.21
N VAL A 151 7.28 -16.81 -17.00
CA VAL A 151 8.61 -16.50 -16.47
C VAL A 151 9.29 -15.77 -17.62
N PRO A 152 9.59 -14.46 -17.52
CA PRO A 152 10.30 -13.79 -18.58
C PRO A 152 11.64 -14.51 -18.79
N ASP A 153 11.98 -14.85 -20.04
CA ASP A 153 13.24 -15.50 -20.41
C ASP A 153 14.49 -14.63 -20.11
N THR A 154 14.29 -13.40 -19.64
CA THR A 154 15.27 -12.61 -18.89
C THR A 154 15.03 -12.83 -17.40
N GLY A 155 15.91 -13.57 -16.73
CA GLY A 155 15.75 -14.11 -15.37
C GLY A 155 14.83 -13.31 -14.43
N ALA A 156 13.89 -14.01 -13.78
CA ALA A 156 12.89 -13.41 -12.91
C ALA A 156 13.52 -12.45 -11.90
N LYS A 157 13.21 -11.15 -12.01
CA LYS A 157 13.64 -10.11 -11.07
C LYS A 157 12.55 -9.82 -10.06
N ILE A 158 12.95 -9.50 -8.84
CA ILE A 158 12.08 -8.88 -7.85
C ILE A 158 11.84 -7.45 -8.31
N GLN A 159 10.57 -7.05 -8.38
CA GLN A 159 10.16 -5.70 -8.79
C GLN A 159 9.34 -5.05 -7.68
N LEU A 160 9.71 -3.85 -7.27
CA LEU A 160 8.94 -3.06 -6.31
C LEU A 160 8.54 -1.73 -6.95
N ARG A 161 7.44 -1.15 -6.47
CA ARG A 161 7.00 0.19 -6.84
C ARG A 161 6.87 1.03 -5.58
N TYR A 162 7.72 2.05 -5.44
CA TYR A 162 7.81 2.83 -4.19
C TYR A 162 7.39 4.28 -4.34
N ALA A 163 7.86 4.92 -5.42
CA ALA A 163 7.52 6.29 -5.82
C ALA A 163 7.41 6.34 -7.34
N GLY A 164 6.89 7.44 -7.91
CA GLY A 164 6.68 7.55 -9.36
C GLY A 164 7.92 7.24 -10.20
N ASN A 165 9.10 7.60 -9.68
CA ASN A 165 10.41 7.44 -10.29
C ASN A 165 11.32 6.41 -9.57
N VAL A 166 10.81 5.67 -8.57
CA VAL A 166 11.57 4.65 -7.84
C VAL A 166 10.88 3.30 -7.97
N ASN A 167 11.38 2.50 -8.91
CA ASN A 167 10.84 1.19 -9.28
C ASN A 167 11.97 0.15 -9.32
N PRO A 168 12.51 -0.26 -8.15
CA PRO A 168 13.70 -1.10 -8.16
C PRO A 168 13.41 -2.49 -8.73
N ALA A 169 14.33 -2.99 -9.53
CA ALA A 169 14.26 -4.29 -10.18
C ALA A 169 15.61 -5.02 -10.09
N PHE A 170 15.65 -6.14 -9.37
CA PHE A 170 16.90 -6.85 -9.09
C PHE A 170 16.74 -8.36 -8.92
N SER A 171 17.82 -9.08 -9.17
CA SER A 171 18.00 -10.52 -8.93
C SER A 171 19.31 -10.88 -8.25
N THR A 172 20.18 -9.90 -7.99
CA THR A 172 21.44 -10.11 -7.24
C THR A 172 21.72 -8.96 -6.26
N ALA A 173 22.69 -9.15 -5.35
CA ALA A 173 23.15 -8.10 -4.44
C ALA A 173 23.77 -6.90 -5.19
N SER A 174 24.49 -7.13 -6.28
CA SER A 174 25.03 -6.06 -7.14
C SER A 174 23.92 -5.23 -7.78
N GLU A 175 22.90 -5.89 -8.34
CA GLU A 175 21.74 -5.16 -8.89
C GLU A 175 21.00 -4.42 -7.77
N LEU A 176 20.89 -5.01 -6.57
CA LEU A 176 20.26 -4.35 -5.43
C LEU A 176 21.02 -3.09 -5.01
N ARG A 177 22.37 -3.13 -4.98
CA ARG A 177 23.23 -1.95 -4.76
C ARG A 177 22.94 -0.87 -5.80
N ASP A 178 22.88 -1.23 -7.07
CA ASP A 178 22.66 -0.27 -8.16
C ASP A 178 21.27 0.38 -8.06
N ASN A 179 20.26 -0.40 -7.69
CA ASN A 179 18.92 0.11 -7.42
C ASN A 179 18.89 1.07 -6.22
N LEU A 180 19.63 0.78 -5.13
CA LEU A 180 19.78 1.71 -4.00
C LEU A 180 20.39 3.03 -4.47
N LEU A 181 21.46 3.00 -5.26
CA LEU A 181 22.10 4.21 -5.80
C LEU A 181 21.18 4.99 -6.76
N ALA A 182 20.32 4.30 -7.49
CA ALA A 182 19.32 4.92 -8.37
C ALA A 182 18.08 5.46 -7.64
N SER A 183 17.91 5.19 -6.33
CA SER A 183 16.66 5.45 -5.60
C SER A 183 16.45 6.89 -5.14
N TYR A 184 17.41 7.80 -5.35
CA TYR A 184 17.28 9.21 -4.97
C TYR A 184 17.41 10.16 -6.19
N PRO A 185 16.62 9.95 -7.26
CA PRO A 185 16.70 10.77 -8.48
C PRO A 185 16.40 12.25 -8.20
N ASP A 186 15.64 12.55 -7.15
CA ASP A 186 15.22 13.89 -6.77
C ASP A 186 16.13 14.53 -5.71
N ALA A 187 17.31 13.95 -5.43
CA ALA A 187 18.15 14.40 -4.32
C ALA A 187 18.54 15.89 -4.40
N ALA A 188 18.78 16.40 -5.60
CA ALA A 188 19.07 17.81 -5.83
C ALA A 188 17.89 18.72 -5.48
N HIS A 189 16.66 18.26 -5.75
CA HIS A 189 15.43 19.00 -5.48
C HIS A 189 15.15 19.07 -3.98
N PHE A 190 15.25 17.94 -3.27
CA PHE A 190 14.97 17.86 -1.84
C PHE A 190 16.17 18.16 -0.94
N ARG A 191 17.35 18.42 -1.53
CA ARG A 191 18.62 18.66 -0.82
C ARG A 191 19.00 17.53 0.15
N GLY A 192 18.72 16.29 -0.26
CA GLY A 192 18.96 15.10 0.54
C GLY A 192 18.40 13.86 -0.14
N PRO A 193 18.65 12.66 0.39
CA PRO A 193 18.24 11.40 -0.21
C PRO A 193 16.76 11.10 0.10
N LEU A 194 15.90 12.01 -0.33
CA LEU A 194 14.45 11.93 -0.21
C LEU A 194 13.83 11.82 -1.60
N VAL A 195 12.63 11.25 -1.65
CA VAL A 195 11.82 11.16 -2.87
C VAL A 195 10.40 11.62 -2.60
N GLY A 196 9.77 12.19 -3.63
CA GLY A 196 8.36 12.54 -3.57
C GLY A 196 7.51 11.28 -3.64
N ARG A 197 6.72 10.99 -2.60
CA ARG A 197 5.68 9.96 -2.67
C ARG A 197 4.40 10.52 -3.28
N ASN A 198 4.07 11.77 -2.96
CA ASN A 198 2.98 12.59 -3.50
C ASN A 198 3.45 14.05 -3.59
N ARG A 199 2.61 14.99 -4.06
CA ARG A 199 2.99 16.41 -4.32
C ARG A 199 3.61 17.15 -3.12
N GLU A 200 3.25 16.78 -1.89
CA GLU A 200 3.72 17.45 -0.66
C GLU A 200 4.43 16.50 0.32
N ASP A 201 4.39 15.19 0.08
CA ASP A 201 4.96 14.18 0.97
C ASP A 201 6.31 13.68 0.46
N THR A 202 7.35 13.92 1.25
CA THR A 202 8.67 13.30 1.05
C THR A 202 8.80 12.03 1.87
N ALA A 203 9.54 11.05 1.35
CA ALA A 203 9.95 9.86 2.09
C ALA A 203 11.43 9.58 1.87
N PRO A 204 12.10 8.83 2.77
CA PRO A 204 13.45 8.33 2.53
C PRO A 204 13.55 7.59 1.19
N ALA A 205 14.56 7.91 0.39
CA ALA A 205 14.79 7.28 -0.92
C ALA A 205 14.89 5.75 -0.84
N TRP A 206 15.51 5.24 0.22
CA TRP A 206 15.64 3.81 0.48
C TRP A 206 14.47 3.21 1.27
N GLY A 207 13.36 3.93 1.43
CA GLY A 207 12.25 3.45 2.25
C GLY A 207 11.55 2.21 1.71
N TRP A 208 11.72 1.87 0.42
CA TRP A 208 11.27 0.59 -0.14
C TRP A 208 11.96 -0.63 0.48
N VAL A 209 13.14 -0.44 1.07
CA VAL A 209 13.88 -1.50 1.78
C VAL A 209 13.06 -2.04 2.95
N ARG A 210 12.25 -1.20 3.61
CA ARG A 210 11.33 -1.63 4.68
C ARG A 210 10.34 -2.68 4.16
N ASP A 211 9.66 -2.38 3.06
CA ASP A 211 8.66 -3.27 2.49
C ASP A 211 9.33 -4.56 1.99
N PHE A 212 10.54 -4.44 1.42
CA PHE A 212 11.34 -5.59 1.01
C PHE A 212 11.76 -6.49 2.19
N LEU A 213 12.18 -5.92 3.31
CA LEU A 213 12.52 -6.67 4.54
C LEU A 213 11.34 -7.46 5.10
N LEU A 214 10.14 -6.90 4.98
CA LEU A 214 8.90 -7.57 5.40
C LEU A 214 8.53 -8.72 4.44
N MET A 215 8.80 -8.58 3.14
CA MET A 215 8.46 -9.60 2.13
C MET A 215 9.48 -10.73 2.00
N ARG A 216 10.78 -10.45 2.15
CA ARG A 216 11.88 -11.37 1.78
C ARG A 216 12.94 -11.45 2.86
N SER A 217 12.60 -12.13 3.96
CA SER A 217 13.55 -12.32 5.07
C SER A 217 14.82 -13.11 4.68
N ASP A 218 14.74 -13.96 3.64
CA ASP A 218 15.86 -14.70 3.06
C ASP A 218 16.89 -13.80 2.36
N TRP A 219 16.50 -12.60 1.94
CA TRP A 219 17.39 -11.63 1.27
C TRP A 219 18.18 -10.74 2.20
N ARG A 220 17.97 -10.81 3.52
CA ARG A 220 18.64 -9.92 4.48
C ARG A 220 20.17 -9.86 4.32
N PRO A 221 20.89 -10.99 4.12
CA PRO A 221 22.34 -10.91 3.91
C PRO A 221 22.74 -10.21 2.60
N ALA A 222 22.05 -10.52 1.49
CA ALA A 222 22.29 -9.87 0.20
C ALA A 222 22.02 -8.36 0.28
N LEU A 223 20.91 -7.97 0.92
CA LEU A 223 20.55 -6.59 1.17
C LEU A 223 21.56 -5.86 2.07
N GLY A 224 21.98 -6.49 3.16
CA GLY A 224 22.98 -5.93 4.07
C GLY A 224 24.30 -5.65 3.36
N ILE A 225 24.80 -6.60 2.57
CA ILE A 225 26.02 -6.42 1.77
C ILE A 225 25.83 -5.33 0.70
N ALA A 226 24.71 -5.33 -0.01
CA ALA A 226 24.42 -4.30 -1.00
C ALA A 226 24.37 -2.89 -0.40
N LEU A 227 23.82 -2.74 0.83
CA LEU A 227 23.81 -1.47 1.57
C LEU A 227 25.23 -1.00 1.93
N GLN A 228 26.11 -1.92 2.34
CA GLN A 228 27.52 -1.58 2.59
C GLN A 228 28.14 -0.99 1.33
N HIS A 229 28.02 -1.69 0.20
CA HIS A 229 28.56 -1.20 -1.08
C HIS A 229 27.92 0.11 -1.53
N ALA A 230 26.60 0.26 -1.41
CA ALA A 230 25.90 1.47 -1.83
C ALA A 230 26.33 2.68 -1.00
N ALA A 231 26.43 2.55 0.32
CA ALA A 231 26.87 3.64 1.19
C ALA A 231 28.36 3.99 1.00
N THR A 232 29.21 3.00 0.75
CA THR A 232 30.64 3.24 0.48
C THR A 232 30.87 3.90 -0.87
N ASN A 233 30.20 3.42 -1.92
CA ASN A 233 30.43 3.88 -3.30
C ASN A 233 29.64 5.15 -3.63
N GLY A 234 28.47 5.35 -3.01
CA GLY A 234 27.58 6.50 -3.27
C GLY A 234 27.93 7.77 -2.49
N GLY A 235 29.01 7.76 -1.71
CA GLY A 235 29.50 8.92 -0.97
C GLY A 235 28.53 9.44 0.09
N GLU A 236 28.64 10.74 0.42
CA GLU A 236 27.89 11.34 1.54
C GLU A 236 26.37 11.20 1.39
N LEU A 237 25.86 11.32 0.17
CA LEU A 237 24.43 11.25 -0.10
C LEU A 237 23.87 9.84 0.21
N ALA A 238 24.56 8.79 -0.20
CA ALA A 238 24.18 7.42 0.12
C ALA A 238 24.37 7.09 1.61
N GLN A 239 25.38 7.67 2.26
CA GLN A 239 25.55 7.55 3.70
C GLN A 239 24.39 8.19 4.46
N THR A 240 23.94 9.39 4.05
CA THR A 240 22.73 10.01 4.60
C THR A 240 21.48 9.16 4.29
N ALA A 241 21.38 8.54 3.11
CA ALA A 241 20.25 7.68 2.75
C ALA A 241 20.17 6.45 3.67
N LEU A 242 21.33 5.91 4.06
CA LEU A 242 21.41 4.87 5.07
C LEU A 242 20.88 5.36 6.42
N VAL A 243 21.30 6.53 6.90
CA VAL A 243 20.82 7.06 8.19
C VAL A 243 19.30 7.29 8.14
N GLU A 244 18.77 7.84 7.04
CA GLU A 244 17.32 8.01 6.84
C GLU A 244 16.57 6.66 6.90
N LEU A 245 17.05 5.63 6.19
CA LEU A 245 16.48 4.28 6.26
C LEU A 245 16.49 3.76 7.70
N LEU A 246 17.63 3.84 8.37
CA LEU A 246 17.80 3.31 9.72
C LEU A 246 16.96 4.09 10.73
N ALA A 247 16.85 5.40 10.62
CA ALA A 247 16.15 6.24 11.59
C ALA A 247 14.62 6.29 11.37
N HIS A 248 14.12 6.04 10.17
CA HIS A 248 12.69 6.14 9.87
C HIS A 248 11.93 4.82 9.97
N PHE A 249 12.60 3.68 9.85
CA PHE A 249 11.92 2.38 9.77
C PHE A 249 12.38 1.43 10.85
N LYS A 250 11.44 1.01 11.71
CA LYS A 250 11.73 0.10 12.82
C LYS A 250 12.27 -1.23 12.32
N GLU A 251 11.77 -1.70 11.19
CA GLU A 251 12.14 -2.96 10.56
C GLU A 251 13.64 -3.03 10.19
N SER A 252 14.30 -1.87 10.07
CA SER A 252 15.71 -1.79 9.71
C SER A 252 16.67 -2.34 10.78
N PHE A 253 16.23 -2.58 12.02
CA PHE A 253 17.07 -3.30 13.01
C PHE A 253 17.50 -4.68 12.50
N ALA A 254 16.73 -5.29 11.58
CA ALA A 254 17.08 -6.57 10.96
C ALA A 254 18.39 -6.52 10.15
N LEU A 255 18.87 -5.30 9.85
CA LEU A 255 20.10 -5.02 9.10
C LEU A 255 21.30 -4.71 10.02
N LEU A 256 21.12 -4.72 11.35
CA LEU A 256 22.18 -4.41 12.31
C LEU A 256 23.48 -5.19 12.09
N PRO A 257 23.47 -6.50 11.77
CA PRO A 257 24.71 -7.24 11.55
C PRO A 257 25.61 -6.62 10.46
N TRP A 258 25.03 -5.96 9.46
CA TRP A 258 25.76 -5.36 8.33
C TRP A 258 25.97 -3.86 8.48
N THR A 259 25.07 -3.17 9.20
CA THR A 259 25.06 -1.70 9.30
C THR A 259 25.73 -1.18 10.57
N ALA A 260 25.80 -1.96 11.64
CA ALA A 260 26.47 -1.54 12.87
C ALA A 260 27.97 -1.23 12.70
N PRO A 261 28.76 -2.01 11.93
CA PRO A 261 30.16 -1.67 11.66
C PRO A 261 30.34 -0.33 10.91
N MET A 262 29.35 0.06 10.11
CA MET A 262 29.42 1.29 9.30
C MET A 262 29.30 2.54 10.18
N ALA A 263 28.68 2.44 11.35
CA ALA A 263 28.60 3.55 12.31
C ALA A 263 29.95 3.94 12.91
N GLU A 264 30.93 3.03 12.92
CA GLU A 264 32.29 3.34 13.36
C GLU A 264 33.04 4.20 12.34
N LEU A 265 32.70 4.04 11.05
CA LEU A 265 33.32 4.77 9.94
C LEU A 265 32.73 6.18 9.78
N TRP A 266 31.41 6.31 9.96
CA TRP A 266 30.70 7.56 9.72
C TRP A 266 29.78 7.95 10.89
N PRO A 267 30.31 8.06 12.13
CA PRO A 267 29.50 8.27 13.32
C PRO A 267 28.73 9.61 13.29
N ASP A 268 29.24 10.61 12.57
CA ASP A 268 28.66 11.95 12.50
C ASP A 268 27.59 12.13 11.42
N ARG A 269 27.32 11.12 10.57
CA ARG A 269 26.26 11.22 9.55
C ARG A 269 24.90 11.25 10.22
N ARG A 270 24.02 12.12 9.70
CA ARG A 270 22.71 12.42 10.30
C ARG A 270 21.61 12.35 9.27
N THR A 271 20.39 12.21 9.75
CA THR A 271 19.18 12.45 8.96
C THR A 271 19.13 13.92 8.53
N VAL A 272 18.53 14.18 7.36
CA VAL A 272 18.09 15.50 6.90
C VAL A 272 16.65 15.79 7.30
N SER A 273 15.91 14.78 7.73
CA SER A 273 14.52 14.89 8.20
C SER A 273 14.34 14.40 9.65
N VAL A 274 13.20 14.73 10.27
CA VAL A 274 12.90 14.30 11.64
C VAL A 274 12.59 12.81 11.66
N ALA A 275 13.40 12.04 12.39
CA ALA A 275 13.28 10.59 12.46
C ALA A 275 11.89 10.14 12.96
N ALA A 276 11.21 9.33 12.14
CA ALA A 276 9.87 8.83 12.48
C ALA A 276 9.85 7.87 13.69
N THR A 277 10.96 7.20 13.98
CA THR A 277 11.06 6.27 15.11
C THR A 277 11.49 6.93 16.42
N GLY A 278 12.05 8.14 16.35
CA GLY A 278 12.74 8.79 17.46
C GLY A 278 14.14 8.25 17.77
N TRP A 279 14.64 7.25 17.03
CA TRP A 279 15.97 6.70 17.24
C TRP A 279 17.07 7.71 17.00
N GLY A 280 18.09 7.69 17.86
CA GLY A 280 19.20 8.61 17.80
C GLY A 280 18.84 10.05 18.19
N GLY A 281 17.65 10.30 18.73
CA GLY A 281 17.29 11.64 19.19
C GLY A 281 18.21 12.14 20.31
N PRO A 282 18.51 13.45 20.38
CA PRO A 282 17.98 14.51 19.52
C PRO A 282 18.81 14.81 18.25
N ASP A 283 19.99 14.23 18.09
CA ASP A 283 20.95 14.60 17.04
C ASP A 283 20.90 13.71 15.79
N TYR A 284 20.16 12.60 15.86
CA TYR A 284 19.86 11.65 14.78
C TYR A 284 21.11 11.17 14.04
N ARG A 285 22.21 11.04 14.77
CA ARG A 285 23.49 10.54 14.25
C ARG A 285 23.45 9.03 14.05
N LEU A 286 24.21 8.54 13.08
CA LEU A 286 24.28 7.13 12.74
C LEU A 286 24.70 6.25 13.94
N ASP A 287 25.68 6.70 14.74
CA ASP A 287 26.11 5.99 15.95
C ASP A 287 24.99 5.91 17.01
N ALA A 288 24.27 7.00 17.20
CA ALA A 288 23.14 7.11 18.11
C ALA A 288 21.95 6.25 17.66
N VAL A 289 21.64 6.25 16.35
CA VAL A 289 20.60 5.40 15.75
C VAL A 289 20.95 3.92 15.95
N ILE A 290 22.18 3.50 15.63
CA ILE A 290 22.63 2.11 15.82
C ILE A 290 22.60 1.71 17.29
N ARG A 291 23.04 2.58 18.20
CA ARG A 291 22.98 2.34 19.65
C ARG A 291 21.55 2.09 20.11
N ASP A 292 20.60 2.91 19.68
CA ASP A 292 19.19 2.80 20.07
C ASP A 292 18.53 1.55 19.47
N GLN A 293 18.87 1.20 18.22
CA GLN A 293 18.44 -0.06 17.62
C GLN A 293 19.01 -1.28 18.37
N LYS A 294 20.30 -1.28 18.71
CA LYS A 294 20.92 -2.35 19.53
C LYS A 294 20.24 -2.47 20.89
N LYS A 295 20.00 -1.35 21.57
CA LYS A 295 19.25 -1.32 22.83
C LYS A 295 17.86 -1.90 22.64
N HIS A 296 17.15 -1.53 21.58
CA HIS A 296 15.83 -2.06 21.28
C HIS A 296 15.85 -3.59 21.10
N VAL A 297 16.81 -4.14 20.34
CA VAL A 297 16.99 -5.60 20.19
C VAL A 297 17.25 -6.27 21.53
N VAL A 298 18.14 -5.71 22.35
CA VAL A 298 18.44 -6.25 23.69
C VAL A 298 17.20 -6.21 24.58
N ASP A 299 16.45 -5.10 24.60
CA ASP A 299 15.23 -4.97 25.39
C ASP A 299 14.19 -5.99 24.93
N VAL A 300 14.02 -6.18 23.62
CA VAL A 300 13.11 -7.16 23.03
C VAL A 300 13.52 -8.60 23.36
N GLY A 301 14.81 -8.94 23.25
CA GLY A 301 15.33 -10.28 23.55
C GLY A 301 15.35 -10.61 25.03
N ALA A 302 15.59 -9.62 25.90
CA ALA A 302 15.56 -9.78 27.36
C ALA A 302 14.12 -9.81 27.93
N GLY A 303 13.09 -9.78 27.08
CA GLY A 303 11.69 -9.68 27.50
C GLY A 303 11.34 -8.37 28.21
N LYS A 304 12.25 -7.38 28.19
CA LYS A 304 12.09 -6.05 28.81
C LYS A 304 11.23 -5.14 27.95
N ALA A 305 11.27 -5.30 26.63
CA ALA A 305 10.27 -4.74 25.73
C ALA A 305 8.99 -5.56 25.90
N ARG A 306 8.25 -5.25 26.96
CA ARG A 306 6.89 -5.74 27.15
C ARG A 306 6.11 -5.35 25.91
N ALA A 307 5.52 -6.32 25.21
CA ALA A 307 4.58 -6.02 24.15
C ALA A 307 3.33 -5.45 24.83
N PHE A 308 3.27 -4.14 25.03
CA PHE A 308 2.10 -3.49 25.59
C PHE A 308 0.96 -3.53 24.57
N LEU A 309 0.28 -4.66 24.57
CA LEU A 309 -0.95 -4.88 23.83
C LEU A 309 -2.06 -4.31 24.70
N SER A 310 -2.19 -2.98 24.67
CA SER A 310 -3.21 -2.25 25.42
C SER A 310 -4.60 -2.75 25.01
N GLY A 311 -5.38 -3.26 25.97
CA GLY A 311 -6.73 -3.78 25.72
C GLY A 311 -6.86 -5.29 25.52
N TYR A 312 -5.78 -6.08 25.59
CA TYR A 312 -5.79 -7.47 25.13
C TYR A 312 -5.69 -8.56 26.22
N GLY A 313 -5.38 -8.19 27.47
CA GLY A 313 -5.35 -9.09 28.61
C GLY A 313 -6.74 -9.32 29.21
N VAL A 314 -6.80 -10.17 30.24
CA VAL A 314 -8.03 -10.40 31.01
C VAL A 314 -8.61 -9.04 31.47
N ASP A 315 -9.89 -8.80 31.19
CA ASP A 315 -10.61 -7.55 31.44
C ASP A 315 -10.08 -6.32 30.69
N GLY A 316 -9.43 -6.49 29.53
CA GLY A 316 -8.88 -5.38 28.75
C GLY A 316 -7.59 -4.79 29.31
N LYS A 317 -6.94 -5.48 30.25
CA LYS A 317 -5.63 -5.07 30.80
C LYS A 317 -4.53 -5.20 29.73
N PRO A 318 -3.41 -4.48 29.84
CA PRO A 318 -2.24 -4.78 29.02
C PRO A 318 -1.81 -6.23 29.23
N ILE A 319 -1.43 -6.93 28.16
CA ILE A 319 -0.66 -8.17 28.29
C ILE A 319 0.78 -7.79 28.55
N ASP A 320 1.33 -8.23 29.67
CA ASP A 320 2.73 -8.05 30.02
C ASP A 320 3.52 -9.35 29.79
N GLY A 321 4.70 -9.22 29.17
CA GLY A 321 5.71 -10.28 29.11
C GLY A 321 5.83 -11.00 27.75
N PRO A 322 7.01 -11.58 27.45
CA PRO A 322 7.20 -12.32 26.21
C PRO A 322 6.28 -13.55 26.21
N LEU A 323 5.61 -13.80 25.08
CA LEU A 323 5.06 -15.13 24.84
C LEU A 323 6.23 -16.11 24.84
N THR A 324 6.12 -17.18 25.61
CA THR A 324 7.22 -18.13 25.81
C THR A 324 6.98 -19.46 25.11
N ASN A 325 5.76 -19.70 24.64
CA ASN A 325 5.37 -20.96 24.03
C ASN A 325 4.21 -20.80 23.02
N GLU A 326 3.95 -21.89 22.28
CA GLU A 326 2.91 -21.96 21.26
C GLU A 326 1.49 -21.80 21.82
N VAL A 327 1.22 -22.27 23.04
CA VAL A 327 -0.11 -22.20 23.65
C VAL A 327 -0.49 -20.75 23.94
N GLU A 328 0.44 -20.00 24.52
CA GLU A 328 0.28 -18.56 24.78
C GLU A 328 0.12 -17.78 23.47
N LEU A 329 0.91 -18.11 22.45
CA LEU A 329 0.78 -17.49 21.12
C LEU A 329 -0.59 -17.76 20.50
N ARG A 330 -1.07 -19.01 20.52
CA ARG A 330 -2.39 -19.37 19.99
C ARG A 330 -3.51 -18.65 20.75
N ALA A 331 -3.43 -18.64 22.07
CA ALA A 331 -4.43 -17.97 22.92
C ALA A 331 -4.50 -16.48 22.60
N LEU A 332 -3.34 -15.83 22.45
CA LEU A 332 -3.26 -14.42 22.10
C LEU A 332 -3.87 -14.11 20.73
N LEU A 333 -3.43 -14.84 19.69
CA LEU A 333 -3.89 -14.60 18.34
C LEU A 333 -5.40 -14.87 18.23
N GLY A 334 -5.88 -15.97 18.82
CA GLY A 334 -7.30 -16.30 18.85
C GLY A 334 -8.15 -15.26 19.60
N ALA A 335 -7.67 -14.77 20.76
CA ALA A 335 -8.36 -13.71 21.50
C ALA A 335 -8.45 -12.41 20.68
N SER A 336 -7.37 -12.00 20.04
CA SER A 336 -7.34 -10.79 19.20
C SER A 336 -8.22 -10.92 17.95
N ALA A 337 -8.24 -12.10 17.34
CA ALA A 337 -9.08 -12.40 16.19
C ALA A 337 -10.57 -12.33 16.57
N ARG A 338 -10.97 -12.91 17.71
CA ARG A 338 -12.36 -12.85 18.21
C ARG A 338 -12.80 -11.44 18.61
N ALA A 339 -11.87 -10.57 18.98
CA ALA A 339 -12.15 -9.16 19.27
C ALA A 339 -12.44 -8.31 18.01
N GLY A 340 -12.38 -8.88 16.80
CA GLY A 340 -12.66 -8.16 15.58
C GLY A 340 -11.60 -7.15 15.17
N GLN A 341 -10.40 -7.31 15.73
CA GLN A 341 -9.28 -6.44 15.44
C GLN A 341 -8.50 -7.03 14.28
N SER A 342 -8.50 -6.26 13.21
CA SER A 342 -7.91 -6.65 11.96
C SER A 342 -6.37 -6.46 12.04
N PRO A 343 -5.58 -7.40 11.49
CA PRO A 343 -4.14 -7.52 11.71
C PRO A 343 -3.27 -6.38 11.19
N GLY A 344 -3.73 -5.57 10.25
CA GLY A 344 -2.91 -4.50 9.69
C GLY A 344 -2.85 -3.25 10.57
N GLY A 345 -1.70 -2.60 10.57
CA GLY A 345 -1.35 -1.44 11.40
C GLY A 345 -0.04 -1.66 12.14
N ASP A 346 0.38 -0.68 12.94
CA ASP A 346 1.59 -0.71 13.78
C ASP A 346 1.32 -1.24 15.20
N LYS A 347 0.09 -1.69 15.48
CA LYS A 347 -0.41 -2.00 16.82
C LYS A 347 -1.16 -3.33 16.84
N GLY A 348 -0.94 -4.09 17.91
CA GLY A 348 -1.66 -5.32 18.20
C GLY A 348 -0.84 -6.60 17.97
N PRO A 349 -1.40 -7.77 18.34
CA PRO A 349 -0.66 -9.03 18.35
C PRO A 349 -0.13 -9.49 16.99
N TRP A 350 -0.88 -9.22 15.92
CA TRP A 350 -0.52 -9.62 14.56
C TRP A 350 0.62 -8.77 13.97
N SER A 351 0.61 -7.45 14.23
CA SER A 351 1.73 -6.57 13.88
C SER A 351 2.98 -6.89 14.71
N TRP A 352 2.79 -7.19 15.99
CA TRP A 352 3.87 -7.67 16.86
C TRP A 352 4.50 -8.95 16.32
N LEU A 353 3.69 -9.90 15.83
CA LEU A 353 4.17 -11.15 15.25
C LEU A 353 5.07 -10.90 14.02
N ALA A 354 4.67 -10.01 13.12
CA ALA A 354 5.47 -9.63 11.95
C ALA A 354 6.84 -9.04 12.38
N ILE A 355 6.84 -8.16 13.38
CA ILE A 355 8.06 -7.60 13.95
C ILE A 355 8.92 -8.69 14.60
N LYS A 356 8.32 -9.63 15.34
CA LYS A 356 9.05 -10.73 15.98
C LYS A 356 9.66 -11.73 15.01
N PHE A 357 9.04 -11.94 13.85
CA PHE A 357 9.65 -12.65 12.74
C PHE A 357 10.90 -11.95 12.20
N LEU A 358 11.01 -10.62 12.32
CA LEU A 358 12.24 -9.90 12.00
C LEU A 358 13.36 -10.18 13.01
N PHE A 359 13.04 -10.31 14.30
CA PHE A 359 14.00 -10.63 15.35
C PHE A 359 14.58 -12.06 15.27
N GLY A 360 13.94 -12.96 14.53
CA GLY A 360 14.44 -14.32 14.35
C GLY A 360 14.30 -15.20 15.59
N ASP A 361 13.28 -14.95 16.43
CA ASP A 361 12.93 -15.85 17.54
C ASP A 361 12.67 -17.27 16.99
N ALA A 362 13.65 -18.15 17.13
CA ALA A 362 13.71 -19.44 16.43
C ALA A 362 12.51 -20.35 16.72
N TRP A 363 11.87 -20.20 17.88
CA TRP A 363 10.68 -20.96 18.27
C TRP A 363 9.39 -20.43 17.64
N LEU A 364 9.32 -19.11 17.41
CA LEU A 364 8.07 -18.41 17.15
C LEU A 364 7.49 -18.78 15.79
N ARG A 365 8.35 -18.83 14.77
CA ARG A 365 7.94 -19.13 13.40
C ARG A 365 7.48 -20.59 13.23
N PRO A 366 8.22 -21.61 13.68
CA PRO A 366 7.71 -22.98 13.72
C PRO A 366 6.42 -23.12 14.53
N ALA A 367 6.30 -22.43 15.67
CA ALA A 367 5.08 -22.42 16.47
C ALA A 367 3.90 -21.83 15.70
N PHE A 368 4.09 -20.68 15.02
CA PHE A 368 3.05 -20.07 14.22
C PHE A 368 2.61 -20.97 13.05
N VAL A 369 3.55 -21.61 12.34
CA VAL A 369 3.19 -22.58 11.28
C VAL A 369 2.31 -23.71 11.83
N ARG A 370 2.67 -24.31 12.97
CA ARG A 370 1.86 -25.37 13.60
C ARG A 370 0.49 -24.87 14.06
N ILE A 371 0.41 -23.64 14.59
CA ILE A 371 -0.87 -23.01 14.92
C ILE A 371 -1.73 -22.95 13.67
N VAL A 372 -1.19 -22.41 12.58
CA VAL A 372 -1.94 -22.24 11.33
C VAL A 372 -2.36 -23.59 10.72
N GLU A 373 -1.49 -24.59 10.73
CA GLU A 373 -1.78 -25.94 10.23
C GLU A 373 -2.92 -26.65 10.98
N THR A 374 -3.22 -26.20 12.19
CA THR A 374 -4.25 -26.80 13.06
C THR A 374 -5.44 -25.86 13.29
N ILE A 375 -5.54 -24.75 12.56
CA ILE A 375 -6.78 -23.97 12.51
C ILE A 375 -7.80 -24.82 11.75
N ASP A 376 -8.67 -25.48 12.49
CA ASP A 376 -9.84 -26.12 11.90
C ASP A 376 -10.91 -25.07 11.57
N GLY A 377 -11.92 -25.47 10.79
CA GLY A 377 -13.00 -24.58 10.37
C GLY A 377 -13.90 -24.05 11.51
N THR A 378 -13.68 -24.46 12.76
CA THR A 378 -14.53 -24.03 13.89
C THR A 378 -14.13 -22.67 14.46
N ASP A 379 -12.87 -22.24 14.35
CA ASP A 379 -12.42 -20.91 14.77
C ASP A 379 -12.40 -19.92 13.58
N GLN A 380 -13.59 -19.59 13.09
CA GLN A 380 -13.78 -18.70 11.93
C GLN A 380 -13.07 -17.34 12.13
N ALA A 381 -13.08 -16.77 13.33
CA ALA A 381 -12.43 -15.48 13.58
C ALA A 381 -10.91 -15.58 13.32
N MET A 382 -10.27 -16.65 13.78
CA MET A 382 -8.84 -16.90 13.59
C MET A 382 -8.48 -17.08 12.11
N THR A 383 -9.29 -17.81 11.34
CA THR A 383 -9.10 -17.95 9.88
C THR A 383 -9.16 -16.60 9.18
N PHE A 384 -10.14 -15.76 9.51
CA PHE A 384 -10.30 -14.44 8.90
C PHE A 384 -9.12 -13.53 9.24
N ALA A 385 -8.71 -13.47 10.51
CA ALA A 385 -7.56 -12.68 10.91
C ALA A 385 -6.27 -13.17 10.23
N LEU A 386 -6.08 -14.48 10.08
CA LEU A 386 -4.91 -15.01 9.38
C LEU A 386 -4.89 -14.64 7.90
N LEU A 387 -6.00 -14.80 7.19
CA LEU A 387 -6.06 -14.45 5.76
C LEU A 387 -5.89 -12.95 5.52
N ASP A 388 -6.38 -12.11 6.43
CA ASP A 388 -6.17 -10.65 6.40
C ASP A 388 -4.70 -10.30 6.71
N TRP A 389 -4.02 -11.12 7.53
CA TRP A 389 -2.60 -10.95 7.84
C TRP A 389 -1.70 -11.39 6.68
N PHE A 390 -2.01 -12.53 6.04
CA PHE A 390 -1.37 -12.93 4.79
C PHE A 390 -1.51 -11.87 3.70
N PHE A 391 -2.65 -11.17 3.68
CA PHE A 391 -2.87 -10.08 2.74
C PHE A 391 -1.91 -8.89 2.93
N GLU A 392 -1.38 -8.65 4.13
CA GLU A 392 -0.39 -7.60 4.42
C GLU A 392 1.06 -8.02 4.00
N GLU A 393 1.20 -9.11 3.24
CA GLU A 393 2.39 -9.53 2.47
C GLU A 393 3.67 -9.85 3.25
N SER A 394 3.57 -10.04 4.57
CA SER A 394 4.75 -10.33 5.40
C SER A 394 5.25 -11.77 5.18
N ASP A 395 6.33 -11.89 4.41
CA ASP A 395 7.16 -13.11 4.30
C ASP A 395 6.39 -14.37 3.86
N LEU A 396 5.40 -14.15 2.98
CA LEU A 396 4.43 -15.14 2.51
C LEU A 396 5.06 -16.40 1.93
N TRP A 397 6.21 -16.28 1.28
CA TRP A 397 6.93 -17.42 0.70
C TRP A 397 7.17 -18.56 1.68
N GLN A 398 7.32 -18.26 2.97
CA GLN A 398 7.52 -19.26 4.03
C GLN A 398 6.28 -20.13 4.27
N PHE A 399 5.10 -19.65 3.86
CA PHE A 399 3.83 -20.36 3.97
C PHE A 399 3.40 -21.03 2.66
N SER A 400 4.24 -20.99 1.61
CA SER A 400 3.95 -21.55 0.30
C SER A 400 3.47 -23.02 0.38
N LYS A 401 4.19 -23.88 1.09
CA LYS A 401 3.83 -25.30 1.26
C LYS A 401 2.47 -25.50 1.94
N LEU A 402 2.18 -24.70 2.96
CA LEU A 402 0.90 -24.73 3.66
C LEU A 402 -0.24 -24.29 2.72
N LEU A 403 -0.03 -23.20 1.99
CA LEU A 403 -1.00 -22.67 1.04
C LEU A 403 -1.24 -23.65 -0.11
N GLU A 404 -0.20 -24.35 -0.59
CA GLU A 404 -0.32 -25.45 -1.56
C GLU A 404 -1.15 -26.60 -0.99
N LYS A 405 -0.92 -26.97 0.27
CA LYS A 405 -1.70 -27.99 0.96
C LYS A 405 -3.18 -27.61 1.01
N TRP A 406 -3.52 -26.36 1.36
CA TRP A 406 -4.92 -25.92 1.37
C TRP A 406 -5.56 -25.90 -0.02
N VAL A 407 -4.82 -25.56 -1.06
CA VAL A 407 -5.34 -25.64 -2.44
C VAL A 407 -5.58 -27.09 -2.85
N ALA A 408 -4.67 -28.01 -2.47
CA ALA A 408 -4.78 -29.43 -2.80
C ALA A 408 -5.87 -30.16 -1.97
N ASP A 409 -6.05 -29.75 -0.72
CA ASP A 409 -7.02 -30.30 0.23
C ASP A 409 -7.78 -29.13 0.91
N PRO A 410 -8.83 -28.59 0.25
CA PRO A 410 -9.55 -27.42 0.71
C PRO A 410 -10.15 -27.60 2.12
N PRO A 411 -9.78 -26.74 3.10
CA PRO A 411 -10.34 -26.80 4.43
C PRO A 411 -11.84 -26.43 4.44
N PRO A 412 -12.61 -26.78 5.50
CA PRO A 412 -14.05 -26.54 5.56
C PRO A 412 -14.47 -25.07 5.37
N TRP A 413 -13.60 -24.13 5.73
CA TRP A 413 -13.85 -22.69 5.58
C TRP A 413 -13.66 -22.18 4.14
N TRP A 414 -13.10 -22.97 3.22
CA TRP A 414 -12.69 -22.55 1.87
C TRP A 414 -13.82 -21.87 1.09
N ALA A 415 -15.02 -22.45 1.14
CA ALA A 415 -16.20 -21.94 0.44
C ALA A 415 -16.91 -20.78 1.16
N THR A 416 -16.42 -20.36 2.34
CA THR A 416 -17.04 -19.25 3.09
C THR A 416 -16.94 -17.96 2.28
N PRO A 417 -18.05 -17.22 2.09
CA PRO A 417 -18.01 -15.93 1.40
C PRO A 417 -17.04 -14.95 2.07
N SER A 418 -16.19 -14.28 1.29
CA SER A 418 -15.21 -13.32 1.80
C SER A 418 -15.87 -12.12 2.48
N ASN A 419 -17.08 -11.76 2.05
CA ASN A 419 -17.90 -10.71 2.67
C ASN A 419 -18.63 -11.17 3.95
N THR A 420 -18.38 -12.39 4.43
CA THR A 420 -18.88 -12.81 5.75
C THR A 420 -18.22 -11.97 6.83
N LYS A 421 -19.00 -11.58 7.83
CA LYS A 421 -18.51 -10.83 8.98
C LYS A 421 -18.45 -11.78 10.18
N PRO A 422 -17.27 -12.12 10.71
CA PRO A 422 -17.18 -12.97 11.89
C PRO A 422 -17.86 -12.32 13.10
N THR A 423 -18.37 -13.13 14.02
CA THR A 423 -18.97 -12.65 15.27
C THR A 423 -17.97 -11.77 16.03
N GLY A 424 -18.42 -10.61 16.50
CA GLY A 424 -17.58 -9.62 17.20
C GLY A 424 -16.83 -8.64 16.29
N TRP A 425 -16.80 -8.87 14.97
CA TRP A 425 -16.15 -7.95 14.03
C TRP A 425 -17.04 -6.77 13.67
N LYS A 426 -16.43 -5.57 13.60
CA LYS A 426 -17.10 -4.35 13.12
C LYS A 426 -17.24 -4.29 11.60
N ARG A 427 -16.35 -4.96 10.86
CA ARG A 427 -16.26 -4.96 9.40
C ARG A 427 -15.93 -6.36 8.88
N THR A 428 -16.14 -6.60 7.59
CA THR A 428 -15.63 -7.80 6.90
C THR A 428 -14.10 -7.76 6.83
N ILE A 429 -13.50 -8.87 6.38
CA ILE A 429 -12.06 -8.92 6.07
C ILE A 429 -11.71 -7.85 5.01
N ARG A 430 -10.57 -7.15 5.14
CA ARG A 430 -10.24 -6.03 4.22
C ARG A 430 -10.08 -6.52 2.79
N SER A 431 -9.51 -7.71 2.66
CA SER A 431 -9.26 -8.35 1.39
C SER A 431 -10.53 -8.80 0.65
N SER A 432 -11.72 -8.71 1.28
CA SER A 432 -13.00 -8.97 0.59
C SER A 432 -13.33 -7.96 -0.51
N PHE A 433 -12.71 -6.78 -0.50
CA PHE A 433 -12.92 -5.75 -1.51
C PHE A 433 -12.03 -5.93 -2.76
N TRP A 434 -11.21 -6.97 -2.80
CA TRP A 434 -10.33 -7.22 -3.95
C TRP A 434 -11.09 -7.76 -5.16
N PRO A 435 -10.80 -7.25 -6.37
CA PRO A 435 -11.38 -7.78 -7.60
C PRO A 435 -11.15 -9.30 -7.69
N GLY A 436 -12.21 -10.04 -8.00
CA GLY A 436 -12.14 -11.50 -8.17
C GLY A 436 -12.32 -12.31 -6.88
N VAL A 437 -12.12 -11.73 -5.70
CA VAL A 437 -12.26 -12.45 -4.42
C VAL A 437 -13.73 -12.59 -4.01
N LYS A 438 -14.27 -13.80 -4.05
CA LYS A 438 -15.64 -14.14 -3.58
C LYS A 438 -15.64 -14.95 -2.29
N THR A 439 -14.61 -15.76 -2.07
CA THR A 439 -14.51 -16.72 -0.98
C THR A 439 -13.19 -16.58 -0.24
N LEU A 440 -13.09 -17.18 0.95
CA LEU A 440 -11.82 -17.31 1.65
C LEU A 440 -10.81 -18.17 0.88
N GLY A 441 -11.29 -19.14 0.09
CA GLY A 441 -10.44 -19.92 -0.81
C GLY A 441 -9.78 -19.07 -1.90
N ASP A 442 -10.48 -18.07 -2.44
CA ASP A 442 -9.90 -17.13 -3.40
C ASP A 442 -8.76 -16.31 -2.75
N LEU A 443 -8.94 -15.91 -1.49
CA LEU A 443 -7.89 -15.24 -0.72
C LEU A 443 -6.67 -16.11 -0.49
N ALA A 444 -6.87 -17.38 -0.10
CA ALA A 444 -5.78 -18.33 0.10
C ALA A 444 -5.04 -18.64 -1.22
N THR A 445 -5.77 -18.75 -2.33
CA THR A 445 -5.21 -18.95 -3.67
C THR A 445 -4.39 -17.75 -4.11
N GLU A 446 -4.88 -16.53 -3.87
CA GLU A 446 -4.14 -15.31 -4.15
C GLU A 446 -2.89 -15.17 -3.27
N ALA A 447 -3.00 -15.51 -1.98
CA ALA A 447 -1.84 -15.58 -1.09
C ALA A 447 -0.80 -16.60 -1.60
N LEU A 448 -1.25 -17.76 -2.09
CA LEU A 448 -0.35 -18.76 -2.70
C LEU A 448 0.34 -18.20 -3.94
N ARG A 449 -0.41 -17.54 -4.83
CA ARG A 449 0.15 -16.93 -6.04
C ARG A 449 1.25 -15.92 -5.70
N ARG A 450 1.03 -15.07 -4.69
CA ARG A 450 2.04 -14.12 -4.21
C ARG A 450 3.22 -14.80 -3.53
N ALA A 451 2.97 -15.81 -2.70
CA ALA A 451 4.03 -16.61 -2.07
C ALA A 451 4.93 -17.28 -3.11
N LYS A 452 4.35 -17.82 -4.20
CA LYS A 452 5.08 -18.37 -5.34
C LYS A 452 5.89 -17.31 -6.07
N TRP A 453 5.31 -16.13 -6.29
CA TRP A 453 6.02 -15.02 -6.91
C TRP A 453 7.23 -14.57 -6.08
N GLN A 454 7.10 -14.57 -4.75
CA GLN A 454 8.20 -14.27 -3.84
C GLN A 454 9.35 -15.30 -3.92
N VAL A 455 9.13 -16.58 -4.24
CA VAL A 455 10.23 -17.57 -4.32
C VAL A 455 10.93 -17.64 -5.67
N VAL A 456 10.40 -17.03 -6.73
CA VAL A 456 10.95 -17.21 -8.10
C VAL A 456 12.39 -16.72 -8.20
N THR A 457 12.76 -15.70 -7.43
CA THR A 457 14.10 -15.12 -7.43
C THR A 457 14.80 -15.40 -6.10
N PRO A 458 15.69 -16.42 -6.02
CA PRO A 458 16.45 -16.70 -4.81
C PRO A 458 17.52 -15.61 -4.56
N PRO A 459 17.96 -15.41 -3.31
CA PRO A 459 19.02 -14.46 -3.00
C PRO A 459 20.34 -14.88 -3.63
N VAL A 460 20.96 -13.95 -4.37
CA VAL A 460 22.29 -14.12 -4.97
C VAL A 460 23.24 -13.08 -4.39
N ILE A 461 24.24 -13.54 -3.64
CA ILE A 461 25.28 -12.70 -3.05
C ILE A 461 26.50 -12.75 -3.97
N ASP A 462 26.56 -11.82 -4.91
CA ASP A 462 27.66 -11.66 -5.90
C ASP A 462 28.63 -10.53 -5.53
N LEU A 463 28.45 -9.92 -4.35
CA LEU A 463 29.32 -8.92 -3.78
C LEU A 463 30.03 -9.47 -2.52
N PRO A 464 31.32 -9.13 -2.31
CA PRO A 464 31.98 -9.44 -1.04
C PRO A 464 31.40 -8.56 0.08
N GLN A 465 31.33 -9.08 1.30
CA GLN A 465 31.05 -8.26 2.46
C GLN A 465 32.22 -7.28 2.69
N LEU A 466 31.93 -5.98 2.88
CA LEU A 466 32.96 -4.96 3.10
C LEU A 466 33.31 -4.80 4.58
N TYR A 467 32.31 -4.96 5.44
CA TYR A 467 32.44 -4.73 6.88
C TYR A 467 31.79 -5.86 7.67
N GLY A 468 32.43 -6.33 8.74
CA GLY A 468 31.86 -7.27 9.70
C GLY A 468 32.85 -8.27 10.26
#